data_AF-A0A5C0SL00-F1
#
_entry.id   AF-A0A5C0SL00-F1
#
_cell.length_a   1.000
_cell.length_b   1.000
_cell.length_c   1.000
_cell.angle_alpha   90.00
_cell.angle_beta   90.00
_cell.angle_gamma   90.00
#
_symmetry.space_group_name_H-M   'P 1'
#
loop_
_entity.id
_entity.type
_entity.pdbx_description
1 polymer ?
#
loop_
_entity_poly.entity_id
_entity_poly.type
_entity_poly.pdbx_seq_one_letter_code
_entity_poly.pdbx_strand_id
1 'polypeptide(L)'
;MLFSRIKKSRNEMFDREYEFDKIVSAIKDGVPLIVVTGIRRVGKTTLVKVLLNEIDTPGVYIDARKLWSIHANISPNVIKKEIVKSLDARKSYAPVMRLLQSLKSVTIAGSGVEFRDKNTDLIDVLDDIEDSGERTLTFSLP
;
A
#
# COMPACT_ATOMS: atom_id res chain seq x y z
N MET A 1 22.76 -6.23 0.64
CA MET A 1 23.41 -7.51 1.08
C MET A 1 22.32 -8.47 1.54
N LEU A 2 22.43 -9.76 1.20
CA LEU A 2 21.43 -10.80 1.52
C LEU A 2 21.03 -10.87 3.01
N PHE A 3 21.92 -10.44 3.91
CA PHE A 3 21.73 -10.47 5.38
C PHE A 3 21.45 -9.08 6.00
N SER A 4 21.05 -8.08 5.21
CA SER A 4 20.63 -6.78 5.75
C SER A 4 19.31 -6.90 6.54
N ARG A 5 19.10 -6.04 7.54
CA ARG A 5 17.89 -6.04 8.40
C ARG A 5 16.59 -5.79 7.63
N ILE A 6 16.66 -5.10 6.48
CA ILE A 6 15.50 -4.78 5.64
C ILE A 6 15.93 -4.97 4.19
N LYS A 7 15.42 -6.04 3.57
CA LYS A 7 15.58 -6.27 2.14
C LYS A 7 14.68 -5.28 1.40
N LYS A 8 15.24 -4.55 0.43
CA LYS A 8 14.52 -3.49 -0.30
C LYS A 8 14.14 -3.87 -1.73
N SER A 9 14.84 -4.86 -2.31
CA SER A 9 14.63 -5.35 -3.66
C SER A 9 14.58 -6.87 -3.73
N ARG A 10 14.05 -7.39 -4.83
CA ARG A 10 13.87 -8.80 -5.16
C ARG A 10 15.19 -9.57 -5.13
N ASN A 11 16.27 -8.98 -5.66
CA ASN A 11 17.62 -9.55 -5.60
C ASN A 11 18.17 -9.72 -4.18
N GLU A 12 17.62 -9.02 -3.18
CA GLU A 12 18.00 -9.22 -1.78
C GLU A 12 17.20 -10.35 -1.12
N MET A 13 16.13 -10.85 -1.73
CA MET A 13 15.33 -11.98 -1.23
C MET A 13 15.97 -13.31 -1.59
N PHE A 14 15.89 -14.28 -0.66
CA PHE A 14 16.43 -15.61 -0.89
C PHE A 14 15.26 -16.51 -1.31
N ASP A 15 15.30 -17.03 -2.53
CA ASP A 15 14.38 -18.06 -3.04
C ASP A 15 12.88 -17.75 -2.84
N ARG A 16 12.45 -16.59 -3.33
CA ARG A 16 11.05 -16.10 -3.20
C ARG A 16 10.46 -15.57 -4.51
N GLU A 17 11.12 -15.89 -5.61
CA GLU A 17 10.79 -15.44 -6.97
C GLU A 17 9.40 -15.93 -7.36
N TYR A 18 9.12 -17.21 -7.10
CA TYR A 18 7.83 -17.83 -7.37
C TYR A 18 6.68 -17.16 -6.62
N GLU A 19 6.80 -16.92 -5.32
CA GLU A 19 5.74 -16.26 -4.56
C GLU A 19 5.57 -14.79 -4.94
N PHE A 20 6.67 -14.11 -5.26
CA PHE A 20 6.61 -12.74 -5.77
C PHE A 20 5.81 -12.67 -7.07
N ASP A 21 6.17 -13.48 -8.07
CA ASP A 21 5.51 -13.48 -9.37
C ASP A 21 4.05 -13.93 -9.28
N LYS A 22 3.75 -14.88 -8.39
CA LYS A 22 2.37 -15.32 -8.14
C LYS A 22 1.50 -14.19 -7.56
N ILE A 23 2.04 -13.40 -6.64
CA ILE A 23 1.33 -12.24 -6.08
C ILE A 23 1.15 -11.16 -7.15
N VAL A 24 2.19 -10.89 -7.96
CA VAL A 24 2.10 -9.92 -9.08
C VAL A 24 1.05 -10.33 -10.10
N SER A 25 0.99 -11.61 -10.49
CA SER A 25 -0.06 -12.12 -11.40
C SER A 25 -1.44 -11.91 -10.79
N ALA A 26 -1.64 -12.32 -9.53
CA ALA A 26 -2.93 -12.16 -8.86
C ALA A 26 -3.38 -10.69 -8.78
N ILE A 27 -2.45 -9.75 -8.57
CA ILE A 27 -2.76 -8.30 -8.61
C ILE A 27 -3.19 -7.87 -10.02
N LYS A 28 -2.48 -8.31 -11.07
CA LYS A 28 -2.82 -8.01 -12.47
C LYS A 28 -4.17 -8.60 -12.88
N ASP A 29 -4.49 -9.78 -12.36
CA ASP A 29 -5.75 -10.48 -12.60
C ASP A 29 -6.92 -9.90 -11.79
N GLY A 30 -6.68 -8.84 -11.00
CA GLY A 30 -7.71 -8.17 -10.21
C GLY A 30 -8.21 -9.00 -9.02
N VAL A 31 -7.40 -9.92 -8.49
CA VAL A 31 -7.78 -10.74 -7.33
C VAL A 31 -7.97 -9.82 -6.10
N PRO A 32 -9.18 -9.76 -5.51
CA PRO A 32 -9.52 -8.76 -4.49
C PRO A 32 -8.89 -9.06 -3.12
N LEU A 33 -8.48 -10.31 -2.87
CA LEU A 33 -7.86 -10.72 -1.61
C LEU A 33 -6.77 -11.77 -1.84
N ILE A 34 -5.55 -11.43 -1.44
CA ILE A 34 -4.40 -12.34 -1.47
C ILE A 34 -3.93 -12.57 -0.03
N VAL A 35 -3.99 -13.83 0.42
CA VAL A 35 -3.56 -14.20 1.77
C VAL A 35 -2.17 -14.85 1.73
N VAL A 36 -1.17 -14.19 2.31
CA VAL A 36 0.19 -14.71 2.42
C VAL A 36 0.38 -15.46 3.75
N THR A 37 0.40 -16.78 3.69
CA THR A 37 0.47 -17.69 4.86
C THR A 37 1.85 -18.37 4.97
N GLY A 38 2.12 -19.03 6.11
CA GLY A 38 3.32 -19.83 6.35
C GLY A 38 3.86 -19.72 7.77
N ILE A 39 4.91 -20.48 8.08
CA ILE A 39 5.52 -20.56 9.42
C ILE A 39 6.09 -19.20 9.87
N ARG A 40 6.22 -18.97 11.18
CA ARG A 40 6.85 -17.75 11.72
C ARG A 40 8.30 -17.64 11.20
N ARG A 41 8.75 -16.42 10.92
CA ARG A 41 10.12 -16.09 10.46
C ARG A 41 10.50 -16.55 9.03
N VAL A 42 9.56 -16.98 8.21
CA VAL A 42 9.83 -17.32 6.79
C VAL A 42 10.01 -16.09 5.86
N GLY A 43 9.84 -14.87 6.37
CA GLY A 43 10.08 -13.64 5.58
C GLY A 43 8.85 -13.04 4.88
N LYS A 44 7.61 -13.44 5.26
CA LYS A 44 6.36 -12.90 4.68
C LYS A 44 6.28 -11.37 4.66
N THR A 45 6.63 -10.72 5.78
CA THR A 45 6.65 -9.25 5.87
C THR A 45 7.65 -8.64 4.89
N THR A 46 8.79 -9.30 4.69
CA THR A 46 9.80 -8.85 3.76
C THR A 46 9.33 -8.98 2.32
N LEU A 47 8.68 -10.10 1.95
CA LEU A 47 8.06 -10.29 0.65
C LEU A 47 7.06 -9.17 0.31
N VAL A 48 6.12 -8.88 1.21
CA VAL A 48 5.12 -7.81 1.00
C VAL A 48 5.77 -6.42 0.87
N LYS A 49 6.82 -6.14 1.65
CA LYS A 49 7.53 -4.85 1.57
C LYS A 49 8.32 -4.69 0.27
N VAL A 50 9.00 -5.74 -0.17
CA VAL A 50 9.74 -5.72 -1.44
C VAL A 50 8.77 -5.60 -2.61
N LEU A 51 7.65 -6.33 -2.58
CA LEU A 51 6.58 -6.21 -3.58
C LEU A 51 6.13 -4.75 -3.73
N LEU A 52 5.76 -4.09 -2.62
CA LEU A 52 5.33 -2.68 -2.62
C LEU A 52 6.41 -1.67 -3.04
N ASN A 53 7.67 -2.06 -3.09
CA ASN A 53 8.76 -1.20 -3.56
C ASN A 53 9.04 -1.38 -5.06
N GLU A 54 8.71 -2.54 -5.63
CA GLU A 54 9.07 -2.89 -7.00
C GLU A 54 7.91 -2.83 -7.99
N ILE A 55 6.66 -2.91 -7.53
CA ILE A 55 5.51 -2.75 -8.43
C ILE A 55 5.21 -1.26 -8.64
N ASP A 56 4.79 -0.92 -9.86
CA ASP A 56 4.42 0.46 -10.19
C ASP A 56 3.06 0.90 -9.60
N THR A 57 2.34 -0.03 -8.99
CA THR A 57 1.04 0.22 -8.37
C THR A 57 1.20 0.98 -7.05
N PRO A 58 0.52 2.14 -6.87
CA PRO A 58 0.50 2.81 -5.58
C PRO A 58 -0.17 1.91 -4.54
N GLY A 59 0.44 1.80 -3.36
CA GLY A 59 -0.06 0.91 -2.32
C GLY A 59 0.23 1.43 -0.92
N VAL A 60 -0.50 0.89 0.05
CA VAL A 60 -0.41 1.24 1.47
C VAL A 60 0.11 0.03 2.24
N TYR A 61 1.06 0.25 3.15
CA TYR A 61 1.51 -0.80 4.07
C TYR A 61 1.08 -0.45 5.50
N ILE A 62 0.23 -1.30 6.09
CA ILE A 62 -0.24 -1.15 7.47
C ILE A 62 0.29 -2.32 8.30
N ASP A 63 1.14 -2.04 9.30
CA ASP A 63 1.55 -3.06 10.27
C ASP A 63 0.54 -3.14 11.42
N ALA A 64 -0.43 -4.04 11.28
CA ALA A 64 -1.47 -4.25 12.29
C ALA A 64 -0.88 -4.57 13.67
N ARG A 65 0.25 -5.29 13.77
CA ARG A 65 0.88 -5.60 15.07
C ARG A 65 1.36 -4.33 15.75
N LYS A 66 1.96 -3.42 14.98
CA LYS A 66 2.38 -2.12 15.49
C LYS A 66 1.18 -1.28 15.92
N LEU A 67 0.12 -1.25 15.11
CA LEU A 67 -1.11 -0.53 15.47
C LEU A 67 -1.71 -1.05 16.78
N TRP A 68 -1.86 -2.36 16.93
CA TRP A 68 -2.34 -2.99 18.17
C TRP A 68 -1.44 -2.70 19.38
N SER A 69 -0.12 -2.57 19.19
CA SER A 69 0.80 -2.25 20.30
C SER A 69 0.70 -0.81 20.78
N ILE A 70 0.26 0.12 19.92
CA ILE A 70 0.18 1.56 20.21
C ILE A 70 -1.23 1.96 20.65
N HIS A 71 -2.26 1.28 20.13
CA HIS A 71 -3.65 1.62 20.37
C HIS A 71 -4.34 0.49 21.14
N ALA A 72 -5.05 0.84 22.23
CA ALA A 72 -5.86 -0.11 22.98
C ALA A 72 -7.02 -0.69 22.15
N ASN A 73 -7.50 0.06 21.14
CA ASN A 73 -8.48 -0.37 20.15
C ASN A 73 -8.17 0.26 18.78
N ILE A 74 -8.31 -0.50 17.70
CA ILE A 74 -8.13 0.01 16.33
C ILE A 74 -9.49 0.46 15.80
N SER A 75 -9.77 1.75 15.94
CA SER A 75 -10.96 2.36 15.34
C SER A 75 -10.77 2.62 13.84
N PRO A 76 -11.85 2.76 13.06
CA PRO A 76 -11.76 3.14 11.64
C PRO A 76 -10.93 4.42 11.42
N ASN A 77 -11.02 5.38 12.34
CA ASN A 77 -10.22 6.61 12.31
C ASN A 77 -8.71 6.38 12.44
N VAL A 78 -8.26 5.34 13.14
CA VAL A 78 -6.84 4.97 13.23
C VAL A 78 -6.36 4.45 11.87
N ILE A 79 -7.13 3.57 11.23
CA ILE A 79 -6.81 2.99 9.92
C ILE A 79 -6.77 4.10 8.86
N LYS A 80 -7.79 4.97 8.84
CA LYS A 80 -7.89 6.11 7.93
C LYS A 80 -6.65 7.00 7.98
N LYS A 81 -6.20 7.35 9.19
CA LYS A 81 -4.98 8.15 9.40
C LYS A 81 -3.71 7.42 8.92
N GLU A 82 -3.61 6.12 9.16
CA GLU A 82 -2.42 5.35 8.75
C GLU A 82 -2.35 5.17 7.21
N ILE A 83 -3.49 5.07 6.53
CA ILE A 83 -3.58 5.10 5.05
C ILE A 83 -2.95 6.40 4.52
N VAL A 84 -3.48 7.55 4.92
CA VAL A 84 -3.00 8.86 4.44
C VAL A 84 -1.53 9.07 4.79
N LYS A 85 -1.11 8.71 6.00
CA LYS A 85 0.29 8.79 6.41
C LYS A 85 1.22 7.92 5.55
N SER A 86 0.79 6.71 5.19
CA SER A 86 1.58 5.82 4.32
C SER A 86 1.74 6.37 2.90
N LEU A 87 0.68 7.01 2.38
CA LEU A 87 0.70 7.68 1.08
C LEU A 87 1.54 8.96 1.11
N ASP A 88 1.37 9.82 2.12
CA ASP A 88 2.16 11.05 2.29
C ASP A 88 3.67 10.75 2.43
N ALA A 89 4.03 9.70 3.18
CA ALA A 89 5.43 9.24 3.29
C ALA A 89 6.04 8.80 1.94
N ARG A 90 5.20 8.51 0.95
CA ARG A 90 5.60 8.12 -0.41
C ARG A 90 5.18 9.14 -1.47
N LYS A 91 4.80 10.36 -1.10
CA LYS A 91 4.28 11.37 -2.05
C LYS A 91 5.25 11.73 -3.17
N SER A 92 6.57 11.63 -2.96
CA SER A 92 7.55 11.89 -4.02
C SER A 92 7.53 10.83 -5.14
N TYR A 93 6.91 9.68 -4.89
CA TYR A 93 6.72 8.64 -5.90
C TYR A 93 5.54 9.00 -6.80
N ALA A 94 5.79 9.17 -8.11
CA ALA A 94 4.82 9.75 -9.04
C ALA A 94 3.45 9.05 -9.06
N PRO A 95 3.34 7.70 -9.06
CA PRO A 95 2.04 7.03 -8.97
C PRO A 95 1.29 7.33 -7.67
N VAL A 96 1.98 7.45 -6.54
CA VAL A 96 1.36 7.84 -5.25
C VAL A 96 0.93 9.30 -5.27
N MET A 97 1.71 10.22 -5.87
CA MET A 97 1.28 11.61 -6.04
C MET A 97 0.01 11.71 -6.88
N ARG A 98 -0.05 10.98 -8.01
CA ARG A 98 -1.25 10.94 -8.87
C ARG A 98 -2.47 10.40 -8.13
N LEU A 99 -2.29 9.32 -7.36
CA LEU A 99 -3.34 8.79 -6.49
C LEU A 99 -3.83 9.89 -5.54
N LEU A 100 -2.93 10.49 -4.74
CA LEU A 100 -3.27 11.56 -3.78
C LEU A 100 -3.99 12.75 -4.41
N GLN A 101 -3.61 13.14 -5.64
CA GLN A 101 -4.28 14.23 -6.38
C GLN A 101 -5.69 13.87 -6.84
N SER A 102 -5.99 12.59 -7.02
CA SER A 102 -7.29 12.10 -7.49
C SER A 102 -8.32 11.91 -6.39
N LEU A 103 -7.87 11.72 -5.14
CA LEU A 103 -8.74 11.48 -3.98
C LEU A 103 -9.50 12.76 -3.58
N LYS A 104 -10.82 12.67 -3.46
CA LYS A 104 -11.70 13.82 -3.10
C LYS A 104 -11.68 14.12 -1.59
N SER A 105 -11.37 13.14 -0.78
CA SER A 105 -11.35 13.16 0.68
C SER A 105 -10.11 13.85 1.27
N VAL A 106 -9.10 14.12 0.45
CA VAL A 106 -7.83 14.72 0.89
C VAL A 106 -7.47 15.96 0.07
N THR A 107 -6.52 16.71 0.63
CA THR A 107 -5.89 17.87 0.01
C THR A 107 -4.39 17.79 0.26
N ILE A 108 -3.59 18.12 -0.75
CA ILE A 108 -2.14 18.22 -0.63
C ILE A 108 -1.79 19.67 -0.26
N ALA A 109 -1.38 19.89 0.98
CA ALA A 109 -0.87 21.17 1.48
C ALA A 109 0.66 21.26 1.32
N GLY A 110 1.23 22.46 1.51
CA GLY A 110 2.64 22.73 1.23
C GLY A 110 3.66 21.79 1.91
N SER A 111 3.31 21.16 3.04
CA SER A 111 4.18 20.22 3.75
C SER A 111 3.66 18.77 3.82
N GLY A 112 2.42 18.48 3.43
CA GLY A 112 1.76 17.22 3.78
C GLY A 112 0.43 16.97 3.09
N VAL A 113 -0.15 15.79 3.36
CA VAL A 113 -1.51 15.43 2.95
C VAL A 113 -2.43 15.54 4.17
N GLU A 114 -3.55 16.22 4.01
CA GLU A 114 -4.57 16.40 5.03
C GLU A 114 -5.95 15.95 4.52
N PHE A 115 -6.85 15.60 5.44
CA PHE A 115 -8.25 15.37 5.08
C PHE A 115 -8.94 16.70 4.77
N ARG A 116 -9.82 16.69 3.76
CA ARG A 116 -10.53 17.89 3.31
C ARG A 116 -11.55 18.38 4.34
N ASP A 117 -12.23 17.45 5.02
CA ASP A 117 -13.16 17.74 6.12
C ASP A 117 -12.90 16.80 7.30
N LYS A 118 -13.26 17.24 8.50
CA LYS A 118 -13.25 16.44 9.73
C LYS A 118 -14.23 15.27 9.67
N ASN A 119 -15.28 15.38 8.87
CA ASN A 119 -16.32 14.36 8.74
C ASN A 119 -15.95 13.21 7.80
N THR A 120 -14.90 13.36 6.99
CA THR A 120 -14.40 12.28 6.12
C THR A 120 -14.15 11.04 6.95
N ASP A 121 -14.81 9.93 6.67
CA ASP A 121 -14.62 8.67 7.38
C ASP A 121 -13.70 7.70 6.62
N LEU A 122 -13.58 6.46 7.12
CA LEU A 122 -12.73 5.47 6.47
C LEU A 122 -13.30 5.01 5.13
N ILE A 123 -14.63 4.91 5.03
CA ILE A 123 -15.31 4.45 3.82
C ILE A 123 -15.11 5.47 2.71
N ASP A 124 -15.26 6.77 2.99
CA ASP A 124 -14.99 7.83 2.00
C ASP A 124 -13.60 7.71 1.36
N VAL A 125 -12.59 7.38 2.18
CA VAL A 125 -11.19 7.23 1.71
C VAL A 125 -11.02 5.95 0.89
N LEU A 126 -11.68 4.86 1.27
CA LEU A 126 -11.63 3.60 0.52
C LEU A 126 -12.37 3.73 -0.82
N ASP A 127 -13.54 4.36 -0.83
CA ASP A 127 -14.34 4.63 -2.02
C ASP A 127 -13.56 5.53 -3.00
N ASP A 128 -12.90 6.58 -2.51
CA ASP A 128 -12.03 7.41 -3.36
C ASP A 128 -10.86 6.62 -3.97
N ILE A 129 -10.26 5.70 -3.21
CA ILE A 129 -9.16 4.85 -3.70
C ILE A 129 -9.70 3.89 -4.77
N GLU A 130 -10.87 3.30 -4.56
CA GLU A 130 -11.54 2.43 -5.53
C GLU A 130 -11.87 3.19 -6.83
N ASP A 131 -12.52 4.36 -6.72
CA ASP A 131 -12.82 5.29 -7.82
C ASP A 131 -11.56 5.69 -8.60
N SER A 132 -10.43 5.87 -7.91
CA SER A 132 -9.16 6.23 -8.53
C SER A 132 -8.53 5.06 -9.29
N GLY A 133 -8.77 3.83 -8.84
CA GLY A 133 -8.33 2.58 -9.48
C GLY A 133 -9.09 2.30 -10.76
N GLU A 134 -10.40 2.55 -10.79
CA GLU A 134 -11.24 2.40 -12.00
C GLU A 134 -10.85 3.37 -13.13
N ARG A 135 -10.15 4.47 -12.83
CA ARG A 135 -9.72 5.47 -13.82
C ARG A 135 -8.40 5.18 -14.53
N THR A 136 -7.75 4.04 -14.27
CA THR A 136 -6.56 3.61 -15.03
C THR A 136 -6.93 2.56 -16.08
N LEU A 137 -7.86 2.87 -16.97
CA LEU A 137 -8.01 2.15 -18.25
C LEU A 137 -6.94 2.67 -19.22
N THR A 138 -5.72 2.14 -19.10
CA THR A 138 -4.70 2.38 -20.13
C THR A 138 -4.91 1.37 -21.24
N PHE A 139 -5.51 1.82 -22.35
CA PHE A 139 -5.43 1.11 -23.62
C PHE A 139 -3.96 1.03 -24.03
N SER A 140 -3.41 -0.17 -24.06
CA SER A 140 -2.22 -0.47 -24.87
C SER A 140 -2.40 -1.83 -25.52
N LEU A 141 -3.06 -1.82 -26.68
CA LEU A 141 -2.81 -2.80 -27.75
C LEU A 141 -1.60 -2.31 -28.54
N PRO A 142 -0.78 -3.23 -29.04
CA PRO A 142 -1.01 -3.70 -30.41
C PRO A 142 -1.54 -5.13 -30.50
#